data_AF-A0A1G3A9X4-F1
#
_entry.id   AF-A0A1G3A9X4-F1
#
_cell.length_a   1.000
_cell.length_b   1.000
_cell.length_c   1.000
_cell.angle_alpha   90.00
_cell.angle_beta   90.00
_cell.angle_gamma   90.00
#
_symmetry.space_group_name_H-M   'P 1'
#
loop_
_entity.id
_entity.type
_entity.pdbx_description
1 polymer ?
#
loop_
_entity_poly.entity_id
_entity_poly.type
_entity_poly.pdbx_seq_one_letter_code
_entity_poly.pdbx_strand_id
1 'polypeptide(L)'
;MDVHSPRDGRVLEELGTYDPLVPDVDARAVLNGQRIQYWLGVGARPSEKVRVLIKKYGSQGTHAEEQKAALDRLAQTRRRRQPPVHLVEPREADTSEEAPPPDTEQEE
;
A
#
# COMPACT_ATOMS: atom_id res chain seq x y z
N MET A 1 10.43 16.62 -9.15
CA MET A 1 10.04 17.35 -10.37
C MET A 1 11.01 18.50 -10.55
N ASP A 2 11.46 18.78 -11.77
CA ASP A 2 12.18 20.02 -12.08
C ASP A 2 11.17 21.15 -12.28
N VAL A 3 11.51 22.36 -11.83
CA VAL A 3 10.67 23.57 -11.95
C VAL A 3 10.41 23.92 -13.41
N HIS A 4 11.32 23.58 -14.31
CA HIS A 4 11.18 23.81 -15.75
C HIS A 4 10.30 22.77 -16.46
N SER A 5 9.97 21.67 -15.77
CA SER A 5 9.11 20.63 -16.33
C SER A 5 7.63 20.93 -16.06
N PRO A 6 6.71 20.56 -16.98
CA PRO A 6 5.28 20.79 -16.80
C PRO A 6 4.77 20.07 -15.54
N ARG A 7 3.86 20.67 -14.77
CA ARG A 7 3.46 20.17 -13.43
C ARG A 7 3.11 18.68 -13.40
N ASP A 8 2.39 18.20 -14.40
CA ASP A 8 1.89 16.83 -14.49
C ASP A 8 2.76 15.97 -15.44
N GLY A 9 4.05 16.32 -15.56
CA GLY A 9 5.03 15.64 -16.42
C GLY A 9 5.81 14.52 -15.75
N ARG A 10 6.97 14.17 -16.33
CA ARG A 10 7.83 13.08 -15.85
C ARG A 10 8.41 13.41 -14.48
N VAL A 11 8.05 12.61 -13.47
CA VAL A 11 8.64 12.67 -12.13
C VAL A 11 9.82 11.71 -12.01
N LEU A 12 10.76 12.03 -11.11
CA LEU A 12 11.87 11.13 -10.76
C LEU A 12 11.37 9.99 -9.86
N GLU A 13 10.55 10.33 -8.86
CA GLU A 13 10.04 9.42 -7.85
C GLU A 13 8.74 9.99 -7.24
N GLU A 14 7.80 9.10 -6.94
CA GLU A 14 6.58 9.41 -6.21
C GLU A 14 6.80 9.21 -4.71
N LEU A 15 6.70 10.29 -3.94
CA LEU A 15 6.99 10.29 -2.49
C LEU A 15 5.74 10.09 -1.62
N GLY A 16 4.56 10.02 -2.22
CA GLY A 16 3.29 9.91 -1.50
C GLY A 16 2.09 10.42 -2.28
N THR A 17 0.94 10.45 -1.60
CA THR A 17 -0.34 10.88 -2.16
C THR A 17 -1.05 11.80 -1.17
N TYR A 18 -1.79 12.78 -1.71
CA TYR A 18 -2.68 13.64 -0.93
C TYR A 18 -4.07 13.66 -1.55
N ASP A 19 -5.06 13.14 -0.82
CA ASP A 19 -6.47 13.14 -1.21
C ASP A 19 -7.31 13.97 -0.22
N PRO A 20 -7.77 15.18 -0.61
CA PRO A 20 -8.57 16.04 0.25
C PRO A 20 -10.00 15.53 0.49
N LEU A 21 -10.48 14.57 -0.31
CA LEU A 21 -11.85 14.04 -0.22
C LEU A 21 -12.00 12.97 0.86
N VAL A 22 -10.90 12.51 1.46
CA VAL A 22 -10.95 11.57 2.58
C VAL A 22 -11.52 12.27 3.82
N PRO A 23 -12.56 11.69 4.46
CA PRO A 23 -13.24 12.32 5.60
C PRO A 23 -12.31 12.45 6.81
N ASP A 24 -11.55 11.41 7.14
CA ASP A 24 -10.51 11.44 8.17
C ASP A 24 -9.35 12.34 7.73
N VAL A 25 -9.10 13.42 8.48
CA VAL A 25 -8.10 14.45 8.14
C VAL A 25 -6.68 13.85 8.07
N ASP A 26 -6.34 12.98 9.01
CA ASP A 26 -4.99 12.41 9.10
C ASP A 26 -4.74 11.27 8.12
N ALA A 27 -5.80 10.71 7.51
CA ALA A 27 -5.67 9.74 6.43
C ALA A 27 -5.54 10.40 5.03
N ARG A 28 -5.67 11.73 4.93
CA ARG A 28 -5.62 12.45 3.64
C ARG A 28 -4.25 12.40 2.98
N ALA A 29 -3.18 12.37 3.78
CA ALA A 29 -1.82 12.33 3.27
C ALA A 29 -1.19 10.97 3.60
N VAL A 30 -0.55 10.35 2.61
CA VAL A 30 0.28 9.15 2.81
C VAL A 30 1.64 9.49 2.23
N LEU A 31 2.67 9.51 3.07
CA LEU A 31 4.02 9.97 2.72
C LEU A 31 5.07 8.89 3.00
N ASN A 32 6.03 8.73 2.10
CA ASN A 32 7.20 7.89 2.33
C ASN A 32 8.27 8.68 3.09
N GLY A 33 8.25 8.54 4.42
CA GLY A 33 9.16 9.26 5.30
C GLY A 33 10.65 9.04 5.00
N GLN A 34 11.07 7.82 4.65
CA GLN A 34 12.49 7.52 4.39
C GLN A 34 13.02 8.27 3.16
N ARG A 35 12.25 8.24 2.06
CA ARG A 35 12.65 8.87 0.80
C ARG A 35 12.58 10.39 0.88
N ILE A 36 11.60 10.93 1.61
CA ILE A 36 11.52 12.37 1.88
C ILE A 36 12.79 12.86 2.60
N GLN A 37 13.23 12.16 3.65
CA GLN A 37 14.44 12.55 4.38
C GLN A 37 15.70 12.50 3.51
N TYR A 38 15.80 11.48 2.64
CA TYR A 38 16.88 11.40 1.66
C TYR A 38 16.89 12.62 0.73
N TRP A 39 15.77 12.93 0.07
CA TRP A 39 15.69 14.04 -0.88
C TRP A 39 15.90 15.40 -0.22
N LEU A 40 15.45 15.58 1.03
CA LEU A 40 15.77 16.77 1.81
C LEU A 40 17.27 16.90 2.07
N GLY A 41 17.98 15.80 2.36
CA GLY A 41 19.44 15.79 2.50
C GLY A 41 20.19 16.09 1.20
N VAL A 42 19.63 15.72 0.05
CA VAL A 42 20.16 16.05 -1.29
C VAL A 42 19.89 17.52 -1.69
N GLY A 43 19.08 18.25 -0.91
CA GLY A 43 18.78 19.67 -1.15
C GLY A 43 17.45 19.94 -1.85
N ALA A 44 16.51 18.98 -1.84
CA ALA A 44 15.18 19.22 -2.38
C ALA A 44 14.45 20.33 -1.60
N ARG A 45 13.84 21.27 -2.34
CA ARG A 45 13.07 22.39 -1.77
C ARG A 45 11.57 22.10 -1.88
N PRO A 46 10.88 21.70 -0.79
CA PRO A 46 9.44 21.47 -0.83
C PRO A 46 8.66 22.78 -0.94
N SER A 47 7.46 22.71 -1.52
CA SER A 47 6.51 23.82 -1.52
C SER A 47 5.92 24.03 -0.12
N GLU A 48 5.31 25.20 0.12
CA GLU A 48 4.85 25.57 1.47
C GLU A 48 3.81 24.60 2.05
N LYS A 49 2.86 24.14 1.22
CA LYS A 49 1.87 23.15 1.65
C LYS A 49 2.50 21.79 1.97
N VAL A 50 3.48 21.37 1.16
CA VAL A 50 4.19 20.11 1.39
C VAL A 50 5.05 20.18 2.65
N ARG A 51 5.65 21.35 2.96
CA ARG A 51 6.37 21.57 4.22
C ARG A 51 5.48 21.32 5.44
N VAL A 52 4.24 21.79 5.40
CA VAL A 52 3.25 21.54 6.46
C VAL A 52 2.92 20.06 6.57
N LEU A 53 2.71 19.37 5.45
CA LEU A 53 2.43 17.93 5.45
C LEU A 53 3.61 17.12 6.00
N ILE A 54 4.84 17.43 5.60
CA ILE A 54 6.05 16.78 6.12
C ILE A 54 6.20 17.03 7.64
N LYS A 55 5.89 18.24 8.12
CA LYS A 55 5.94 18.55 9.55
C LYS A 55 4.92 17.74 10.36
N LYS A 56 3.75 17.44 9.79
CA LYS A 56 2.69 16.67 10.47
C LYS A 56 2.90 15.16 10.39
N TYR A 57 3.20 14.67 9.19
CA TYR A 57 3.14 13.24 8.81
C TYR A 57 4.51 12.67 8.38
N GLY A 58 5.58 13.46 8.45
CA GLY A 58 6.93 12.97 8.20
C GLY A 58 7.40 12.03 9.31
N SER A 59 8.60 11.46 9.13
CA SER A 59 9.17 10.45 10.06
C SER A 59 9.31 10.92 11.51
N GLN A 60 9.35 12.24 11.74
CA GLN A 60 9.42 12.88 13.07
C GLN A 60 8.22 13.83 13.28
N GLY A 61 7.13 13.57 12.56
CA GLY A 61 5.95 14.43 12.54
C GLY A 61 5.12 14.29 13.81
N THR A 62 4.34 15.34 14.12
CA THR A 62 3.52 15.38 15.34
C THR A 62 2.31 14.45 15.31
N HIS A 63 1.80 14.06 14.13
CA HIS A 63 0.56 13.30 13.96
C HIS A 63 0.81 11.91 13.35
N ALA A 64 2.01 11.34 13.50
CA ALA A 64 2.36 10.06 12.89
C ALA A 64 1.50 8.89 13.44
N GLU A 65 1.22 8.87 14.74
CA GLU A 65 0.37 7.84 15.35
C GLU A 65 -1.10 8.00 14.95
N GLU A 66 -1.58 9.24 14.94
CA GLU A 66 -2.95 9.59 14.53
C GLU A 66 -3.21 9.23 13.06
N GLN A 67 -2.22 9.46 12.19
CA GLN A 67 -2.26 9.04 10.79
C GLN A 67 -2.36 7.53 10.66
N LYS A 68 -1.57 6.76 11.42
CA LYS A 68 -1.66 5.29 11.40
C LYS A 68 -3.03 4.81 11.85
N ALA A 69 -3.54 5.36 12.96
CA ALA A 69 -4.87 5.03 13.46
C ALA A 69 -5.98 5.42 12.46
N ALA A 70 -5.86 6.56 11.78
CA ALA A 70 -6.82 7.00 10.77
C ALA A 70 -6.82 6.09 9.53
N LEU A 71 -5.64 5.67 9.07
CA LEU A 71 -5.53 4.70 7.98
C LEU A 71 -6.13 3.35 8.36
N ASP A 72 -5.92 2.89 9.60
CA ASP A 72 -6.52 1.65 10.10
C ASP A 72 -8.05 1.73 10.18
N ARG A 73 -8.61 2.86 10.66
CA ARG A 73 -10.07 3.09 10.67
C ARG A 73 -10.65 3.11 9.26
N LEU A 74 -9.98 3.77 8.32
CA LEU A 74 -10.41 3.83 6.92
C LEU A 74 -10.38 2.42 6.28
N ALA A 75 -9.33 1.64 6.57
CA ALA A 75 -9.19 0.27 6.10
C ALA A 75 -10.29 -0.65 6.67
N GLN A 76 -10.60 -0.54 7.96
CA GLN A 76 -11.69 -1.28 8.59
C GLN A 76 -13.05 -0.93 7.97
N THR A 77 -13.29 0.36 7.70
CA THR A 77 -14.50 0.83 7.03
C THR A 77 -14.64 0.26 5.62
N ARG A 78 -13.54 0.24 4.85
CA ARG A 78 -13.54 -0.37 3.51
C ARG A 78 -13.78 -1.88 3.55
N ARG A 79 -13.14 -2.61 4.47
CA ARG A 79 -13.35 -4.07 4.63
C ARG A 79 -14.80 -4.40 4.93
N ARG A 80 -15.44 -3.64 5.82
CA ARG A 80 -16.86 -3.84 6.17
C ARG A 80 -17.81 -3.61 5.00
N ARG A 81 -17.42 -2.79 4.02
CA ARG A 81 -18.23 -2.47 2.83
C ARG A 81 -17.97 -3.40 1.64
N GLN A 82 -16.89 -4.19 1.64
CA GLN A 82 -16.68 -5.18 0.59
C GLN A 82 -17.64 -6.35 0.80
N PRO A 83 -18.52 -6.64 -0.17
CA PRO A 83 -19.25 -7.90 -0.15
C PRO A 83 -18.22 -9.04 -0.17
N PRO A 84 -18.51 -10.19 0.45
CA PRO A 84 -17.61 -11.33 0.39
C PRO A 84 -17.37 -11.64 -1.09
N VAL A 85 -16.14 -11.47 -1.53
CA VAL A 85 -15.70 -11.98 -2.82
C VAL A 85 -15.82 -13.48 -2.65
N HIS A 86 -16.87 -14.07 -3.22
CA HIS A 86 -16.97 -15.52 -3.29
C HIS A 86 -15.81 -15.95 -4.18
N LEU A 87 -14.72 -16.36 -3.54
CA LEU A 87 -13.59 -16.93 -4.23
C LEU A 87 -14.16 -18.20 -4.86
N VAL A 88 -14.41 -18.16 -6.17
CA VAL A 88 -14.69 -19.38 -6.92
C VAL A 88 -13.40 -20.16 -6.80
N GLU A 89 -13.36 -21.09 -5.85
CA GLU A 89 -12.24 -22.01 -5.72
C GLU A 89 -12.01 -22.61 -7.10
N PRO A 90 -10.79 -22.53 -7.65
CA PRO A 90 -10.49 -23.25 -8.87
C PRO A 90 -10.78 -24.71 -8.54
N ARG A 91 -11.88 -25.24 -9.10
CA ARG A 91 -12.19 -26.67 -9.01
C ARG A 91 -10.94 -27.38 -9.49
N GLU A 92 -10.29 -28.06 -8.56
CA GLU A 92 -9.15 -28.92 -8.81
C GLU A 92 -9.60 -29.94 -9.86
N ALA A 93 -9.27 -29.64 -11.11
CA ALA A 93 -9.50 -30.53 -12.22
C ALA A 93 -8.35 -31.54 -12.24
N ASP A 94 -8.73 -32.80 -12.10
CA ASP A 94 -8.01 -33.98 -12.55
C ASP A 94 -6.60 -34.20 -12.03
N THR A 95 -6.49 -34.90 -10.90
CA THR A 95 -5.51 -35.99 -10.78
C THR A 95 -6.14 -37.14 -10.00
N SER A 96 -7.13 -37.79 -10.61
CA SER A 96 -7.41 -39.20 -10.30
C SER A 96 -6.23 -40.02 -10.80
N GLU A 97 -5.20 -40.16 -9.96
CA GLU A 97 -4.19 -41.19 -10.08
C GLU A 97 -4.83 -42.51 -9.65
N GLU A 98 -5.56 -43.13 -10.59
CA GLU A 98 -6.05 -44.49 -10.45
C GLU A 98 -4.88 -45.46 -10.69
N ALA A 99 -4.26 -45.87 -9.59
CA ALA A 99 -3.24 -46.92 -9.59
C ALA A 99 -3.86 -48.28 -9.96
N PRO A 100 -3.32 -49.03 -10.93
CA PRO A 100 -3.67 -50.43 -11.10
C PRO A 100 -2.81 -51.31 -10.17
N PRO A 101 -3.38 -52.32 -9.47
CA PRO A 101 -2.62 -53.43 -8.86
C PRO A 101 -2.53 -54.59 -9.87
N PRO A 102 -1.93 -55.77 -9.57
CA PRO A 102 -1.13 -56.20 -8.42
C PRO A 102 0.21 -56.87 -8.83
N ASP A 103 1.04 -57.26 -7.87
CA ASP A 103 1.70 -58.57 -7.75
C ASP A 103 3.00 -58.47 -6.95
N THR A 104 2.99 -58.95 -5.70
CA THR A 104 4.09 -59.72 -5.07
C THR A 104 3.58 -60.21 -3.70
N GLU A 105 3.14 -61.46 -3.63
CA GLU A 105 3.15 -62.25 -2.40
C GLU A 105 3.69 -63.64 -2.77
N GLN A 106 4.76 -64.06 -2.08
CA GLN A 106 5.42 -65.37 -2.22
C GLN A 106 4.93 -66.34 -1.13
N GLU A 107 5.21 -67.64 -1.37
CA GLU A 107 5.06 -68.84 -0.49
C GLU A 107 3.61 -69.32 -0.30
N GLU A 108 3.23 -70.58 -0.53
CA GLU A 108 3.88 -71.90 -0.43
C GLU A 108 3.27 -72.89 -1.44
#